data_AF-A0A957KMS6-F1
#
_entry.id   AF-A0A957KMS6-F1
#
_cell.length_a   1.000
_cell.length_b   1.000
_cell.length_c   1.000
_cell.angle_alpha   90.00
_cell.angle_beta   90.00
_cell.angle_gamma   90.00
#
_symmetry.space_group_name_H-M   'P 1'
#
loop_
_entity.id
_entity.type
_entity.pdbx_description
1 polymer ?
#
loop_
_entity_poly.entity_id
_entity_poly.type
_entity_poly.pdbx_seq_one_letter_code
_entity_poly.pdbx_strand_id
1 'polypeptide(L)'
;ASSLRRVDLETGEVLQMIELEEQYFGEGIVIWEDRIIQLTWQNNQGFVYDRESFALLDSFTYPTEGWGITHDGQQLIMSDGTANLYFWDPETLVETGRITVQDATGPIVRLNELEYIDGAVWANIWQTNRIAIIDPTTGWVNGWIDMSGILAGVEITSSIDVLNGIAHDPATGR
;
A
#
# COMPACT_ATOMS: atom_id res chain seq x y z
N ALA A 1 9.52 16.33 2.60
CA ALA A 1 8.36 16.38 1.70
C ALA A 1 8.20 14.99 1.06
N SER A 2 6.97 14.52 0.90
CA SER A 2 6.67 13.28 0.18
C SER A 2 6.71 13.52 -1.34
N SER A 3 6.91 12.46 -2.13
CA SER A 3 7.00 12.54 -3.59
C SER A 3 6.47 11.26 -4.25
N LEU A 4 5.83 11.39 -5.40
CA LEU A 4 5.54 10.27 -6.31
C LEU A 4 6.70 10.10 -7.30
N ARG A 5 7.14 8.87 -7.53
CA ARG A 5 8.33 8.56 -8.34
C ARG A 5 8.10 7.41 -9.31
N ARG A 6 8.70 7.53 -10.50
CA ARG A 6 8.97 6.41 -11.41
C ARG A 6 10.45 6.05 -11.26
N VAL A 7 10.74 4.78 -11.01
CA VAL A 7 12.09 4.32 -10.68
C VAL A 7 12.47 3.17 -11.61
N ASP A 8 13.69 3.19 -12.14
CA ASP A 8 14.27 2.07 -12.85
C ASP A 8 14.59 0.94 -11.86
N LEU A 9 14.06 -0.25 -12.11
CA LEU A 9 14.14 -1.37 -11.17
C LEU A 9 15.57 -1.88 -10.95
N GLU A 10 16.40 -1.88 -12.01
CA GLU A 10 17.75 -2.47 -11.94
C GLU A 10 18.74 -1.52 -11.26
N THR A 11 18.60 -0.21 -11.51
CA THR A 11 19.57 0.80 -11.09
C THR A 11 19.10 1.61 -9.88
N GLY A 12 17.78 1.66 -9.62
CA GLY A 12 17.19 2.55 -8.63
C GLY A 12 17.16 4.03 -9.08
N GLU A 13 17.47 4.32 -10.35
CA GLU A 13 17.44 5.68 -10.89
C GLU A 13 16.01 6.22 -10.91
N VAL A 14 15.81 7.44 -10.41
CA VAL A 14 14.51 8.10 -10.50
C VAL A 14 14.37 8.71 -11.90
N LEU A 15 13.47 8.15 -12.70
CA LEU A 15 13.21 8.55 -14.08
C LEU A 15 12.23 9.73 -14.17
N GLN A 16 11.32 9.85 -13.20
CA GLN A 16 10.31 10.90 -13.13
C GLN A 16 9.88 11.10 -11.68
N MET A 17 9.63 12.35 -11.28
CA MET A 17 9.23 12.69 -9.92
C MET A 17 8.29 13.90 -9.92
N ILE A 18 7.30 13.87 -9.04
CA ILE A 18 6.59 15.05 -8.58
C ILE A 18 6.64 15.12 -7.05
N GLU A 19 6.78 16.32 -6.52
CA GLU A 19 6.70 16.57 -5.07
C GLU A 19 5.25 16.86 -4.70
N LEU A 20 4.81 16.33 -3.56
CA LEU A 20 3.52 16.70 -2.96
C LEU A 20 3.70 18.03 -2.22
N GLU A 21 2.63 18.83 -2.13
CA GLU A 21 2.62 20.03 -1.29
C GLU A 21 2.99 19.67 0.16
N GLU A 22 3.72 20.55 0.85
CA GLU A 22 4.32 20.27 2.17
C GLU A 22 3.31 19.83 3.25
N GLN A 23 2.04 20.20 3.09
CA GLN A 23 0.96 19.85 4.00
C GLN A 23 0.50 18.39 3.90
N TYR A 24 0.90 17.68 2.85
CA TYR A 24 0.53 16.29 2.61
C TYR A 24 1.70 15.35 2.88
N PHE A 25 1.42 14.32 3.68
CA PHE A 25 2.30 13.17 3.80
C PHE A 25 1.73 12.04 2.94
N GLY A 26 2.34 11.81 1.78
CA GLY A 26 1.94 10.76 0.85
C GLY A 26 2.26 9.36 1.38
N GLU A 27 1.31 8.45 1.21
CA GLU A 27 1.36 7.06 1.67
C GLU A 27 1.20 6.12 0.45
N GLY A 28 0.45 5.03 0.58
CA GLY A 28 0.27 4.01 -0.43
C GLY A 28 -0.21 4.53 -1.78
N ILE A 29 0.28 3.88 -2.84
CA ILE A 29 -0.11 4.12 -4.22
C ILE A 29 -0.52 2.83 -4.91
N VAL A 30 -1.46 2.93 -5.84
CA VAL A 30 -1.82 1.82 -6.72
C VAL A 30 -2.02 2.32 -8.15
N ILE A 31 -1.64 1.49 -9.11
CA ILE A 31 -1.94 1.73 -10.53
C ILE A 31 -3.33 1.15 -10.82
N TRP A 32 -4.22 1.96 -11.36
CA TRP A 32 -5.51 1.50 -11.88
C TRP A 32 -5.66 1.99 -13.32
N GLU A 33 -5.54 1.06 -14.27
CA GLU A 33 -5.52 1.34 -15.71
C GLU A 33 -4.43 2.37 -16.10
N ASP A 34 -4.83 3.54 -16.57
CA ASP A 34 -4.01 4.69 -16.97
C ASP A 34 -3.82 5.72 -15.85
N ARG A 35 -4.26 5.40 -14.63
CA ARG A 35 -4.20 6.29 -13.46
C ARG A 35 -3.30 5.72 -12.35
N ILE A 36 -2.75 6.62 -11.55
CA ILE A 36 -2.15 6.32 -10.25
C ILE A 36 -3.04 6.95 -9.18
N ILE A 37 -3.46 6.15 -8.21
CA ILE A 37 -4.23 6.61 -7.06
C ILE A 37 -3.29 6.63 -5.86
N GLN A 38 -3.21 7.75 -5.16
CA GLN A 38 -2.34 7.94 -4.02
C GLN A 38 -3.12 8.39 -2.79
N LEU A 39 -2.84 7.76 -1.66
CA LEU A 39 -3.34 8.13 -0.35
C LEU A 39 -2.43 9.16 0.33
N THR A 40 -3.01 9.87 1.31
CA THR A 40 -2.25 10.62 2.31
C THR A 40 -2.54 10.09 3.72
N TRP A 41 -1.63 10.32 4.64
CA TRP A 41 -1.73 9.74 5.97
C TRP A 41 -2.94 10.25 6.77
N GLN A 42 -2.90 11.50 7.23
CA GLN A 42 -3.92 12.06 8.16
C GLN A 42 -4.80 13.14 7.55
N ASN A 43 -4.58 13.50 6.28
CA ASN A 43 -5.30 14.60 5.66
C ASN A 43 -6.70 14.18 5.15
N ASN A 44 -7.07 12.90 5.23
CA ASN A 44 -8.33 12.37 4.71
C ASN A 44 -8.54 12.71 3.21
N GLN A 45 -7.44 12.82 2.46
CA GLN A 45 -7.38 13.30 1.09
C GLN A 45 -6.55 12.34 0.24
N GLY A 46 -7.03 12.00 -0.95
CA GLY A 46 -6.28 11.25 -1.95
C GLY A 46 -6.19 12.01 -3.26
N PHE A 47 -5.29 11.54 -4.12
CA PHE A 47 -5.00 12.14 -5.42
C PHE A 47 -5.05 11.10 -6.52
N VAL A 48 -5.48 11.52 -7.69
CA VAL A 48 -5.49 10.72 -8.91
C VAL A 48 -4.58 11.40 -9.92
N TYR A 49 -3.58 10.70 -10.41
CA TYR A 49 -2.63 11.19 -11.40
C TYR A 49 -2.73 10.40 -12.71
N ASP A 50 -2.44 11.06 -13.81
CA ASP A 50 -2.15 10.38 -15.07
C ASP A 50 -0.86 9.57 -14.92
N ARG A 51 -0.91 8.28 -15.27
CA ARG A 51 0.18 7.34 -15.03
C ARG A 51 1.47 7.71 -15.76
N GLU A 52 1.36 8.27 -16.97
CA GLU A 52 2.52 8.57 -17.81
C GLU A 52 3.14 9.92 -17.51
N SER A 53 2.33 10.96 -17.40
CA SER A 53 2.78 12.33 -17.20
C SER A 53 2.91 12.74 -15.73
N PHE A 54 2.30 11.99 -14.80
CA PHE A 54 2.09 12.38 -13.41
C PHE A 54 1.27 13.67 -13.27
N ALA A 55 0.52 14.08 -14.30
CA ALA A 55 -0.40 15.20 -14.19
C ALA A 55 -1.50 14.87 -13.18
N LEU A 56 -1.73 15.76 -12.21
CA LEU A 56 -2.85 15.63 -11.29
C LEU A 56 -4.16 15.75 -12.09
N LEU A 57 -4.96 14.68 -12.07
CA LEU A 57 -6.24 14.59 -12.76
C LEU A 57 -7.39 14.95 -11.84
N ASP A 58 -7.36 14.45 -10.60
CA ASP A 58 -8.44 14.66 -9.63
C ASP A 58 -7.96 14.49 -8.19
N SER A 59 -8.81 14.84 -7.23
CA SER A 59 -8.61 14.62 -5.81
C SER A 59 -9.92 14.20 -5.13
N PHE A 60 -9.82 13.38 -4.09
CA PHE A 60 -10.98 12.80 -3.41
C PHE A 60 -10.77 12.73 -1.89
N THR A 61 -11.85 12.61 -1.13
CA THR A 61 -11.78 12.50 0.35
C THR A 61 -12.26 11.15 0.84
N TYR A 62 -11.73 10.71 1.97
CA TYR A 62 -12.12 9.44 2.62
C TYR A 62 -12.08 9.57 4.15
N PRO A 63 -12.90 8.82 4.90
CA PRO A 63 -13.20 9.13 6.30
C PRO A 63 -12.19 8.58 7.33
N THR A 64 -11.07 8.00 6.90
CA THR A 64 -10.06 7.34 7.75
C THR A 64 -8.66 7.88 7.47
N GLU A 65 -7.66 7.48 8.27
CA GLU A 65 -6.28 7.55 7.77
C GLU A 65 -6.12 6.69 6.50
N GLY A 66 -5.07 6.94 5.70
CA GLY A 66 -4.73 6.12 4.54
C GLY A 66 -3.29 5.64 4.65
N TRP A 67 -3.08 4.33 4.62
CA TRP A 67 -1.76 3.70 4.75
C TRP A 67 -1.41 2.98 3.45
N GLY A 68 -1.76 1.70 3.29
CA GLY A 68 -1.52 0.94 2.05
C GLY A 68 -2.73 0.90 1.13
N ILE A 69 -2.49 0.72 -0.17
CA ILE A 69 -3.55 0.51 -1.17
C ILE A 69 -3.08 -0.43 -2.27
N THR A 70 -3.94 -1.38 -2.67
CA THR A 70 -3.72 -2.32 -3.78
C THR A 70 -5.05 -2.59 -4.48
N HIS A 71 -5.13 -3.56 -5.40
CA HIS A 71 -6.38 -3.94 -6.05
C HIS A 71 -6.45 -5.43 -6.40
N ASP A 72 -7.65 -6.01 -6.44
CA ASP A 72 -7.88 -7.39 -6.92
C ASP A 72 -8.22 -7.47 -8.43
N GLY A 73 -8.13 -6.34 -9.13
CA GLY A 73 -8.51 -6.19 -10.53
C GLY A 73 -9.99 -5.88 -10.75
N GLN A 74 -10.80 -5.80 -9.69
CA GLN A 74 -12.20 -5.38 -9.73
C GLN A 74 -12.48 -4.19 -8.81
N GLN A 75 -11.82 -4.14 -7.65
CA GLN A 75 -11.97 -3.10 -6.64
C GLN A 75 -10.63 -2.78 -6.00
N LEU A 76 -10.54 -1.60 -5.41
CA LEU A 76 -9.37 -1.19 -4.62
C LEU A 76 -9.49 -1.74 -3.20
N ILE A 77 -8.36 -2.01 -2.57
CA ILE A 77 -8.26 -2.52 -1.21
C ILE A 77 -7.30 -1.61 -0.44
N MET A 78 -7.77 -1.00 0.64
CA MET A 78 -7.03 -0.01 1.43
C MET A 78 -6.87 -0.46 2.89
N SER A 79 -5.74 -0.11 3.51
CA SER A 79 -5.49 -0.22 4.96
C SER A 79 -5.29 1.17 5.60
N ASP A 80 -5.65 1.29 6.87
CA ASP A 80 -5.56 2.53 7.66
C ASP A 80 -4.79 2.35 8.97
N GLY A 81 -3.98 1.30 9.10
CA GLY A 81 -3.31 0.93 10.35
C GLY A 81 -4.20 0.25 11.39
N THR A 82 -5.51 0.15 11.18
CA THR A 82 -6.40 -0.67 12.02
C THR A 82 -6.32 -2.14 11.61
N ALA A 83 -7.27 -2.95 12.08
CA ALA A 83 -7.43 -4.33 11.64
C ALA A 83 -8.37 -4.46 10.44
N ASN A 84 -8.80 -3.38 9.80
CA ASN A 84 -9.73 -3.46 8.67
C ASN A 84 -9.01 -3.33 7.33
N LEU A 85 -9.49 -4.09 6.35
CA LEU A 85 -9.29 -3.81 4.94
C LEU A 85 -10.58 -3.22 4.37
N TYR A 86 -10.46 -2.09 3.69
CA TYR A 86 -11.57 -1.36 3.09
C TYR A 86 -11.59 -1.62 1.59
N PHE A 87 -12.76 -1.98 1.05
CA PHE A 87 -12.98 -2.19 -0.36
C PHE A 87 -13.62 -0.96 -0.97
N TRP A 88 -13.00 -0.40 -2.01
CA TRP A 88 -13.49 0.81 -2.67
C TRP A 88 -13.82 0.53 -4.13
N ASP A 89 -14.90 1.15 -4.61
CA ASP A 89 -15.19 1.21 -6.03
C ASP A 89 -14.14 2.11 -6.72
N PRO A 90 -13.45 1.62 -7.77
CA PRO A 90 -12.30 2.32 -8.34
C PRO A 90 -12.68 3.57 -9.14
N GLU A 91 -13.94 3.70 -9.55
CA GLU A 91 -14.40 4.84 -10.34
C GLU A 91 -14.91 5.98 -9.45
N THR A 92 -15.64 5.63 -8.39
CA THR A 92 -16.20 6.60 -7.44
C THR A 92 -15.28 6.89 -6.27
N LEU A 93 -14.30 6.02 -6.00
CA LEU A 93 -13.38 6.09 -4.85
C LEU A 93 -14.11 6.11 -3.51
N VAL A 94 -15.26 5.44 -3.45
CA VAL A 94 -16.10 5.32 -2.25
C VAL A 94 -16.05 3.89 -1.73
N GLU A 95 -16.03 3.76 -0.40
CA GLU A 95 -16.12 2.46 0.28
C GLU A 95 -17.42 1.72 -0.07
N THR A 96 -17.26 0.50 -0.57
CA THR A 96 -18.35 -0.45 -0.87
C THR A 96 -18.49 -1.52 0.22
N GLY A 97 -17.44 -1.73 1.01
CA GLY A 97 -17.46 -2.64 2.15
C GLY A 97 -16.13 -2.68 2.89
N ARG A 98 -16.08 -3.49 3.94
CA ARG A 98 -14.84 -3.76 4.67
C ARG A 98 -14.88 -5.13 5.34
N ILE A 99 -13.71 -5.67 5.65
CA ILE A 99 -13.52 -6.87 6.45
C ILE A 99 -12.53 -6.59 7.58
N THR A 100 -12.65 -7.34 8.67
CA THR A 100 -11.67 -7.32 9.76
C THR A 100 -10.70 -8.48 9.60
N VAL A 101 -9.41 -8.15 9.57
CA VAL A 101 -8.29 -9.08 9.49
C VAL A 101 -8.02 -9.69 10.86
N GLN A 102 -7.90 -11.00 10.90
CA GLN A 102 -7.67 -11.75 12.13
C GLN A 102 -6.94 -13.07 11.89
N ASP A 103 -6.31 -13.57 12.95
CA ASP A 103 -5.82 -14.94 13.04
C ASP A 103 -6.40 -15.65 14.27
N ALA A 104 -5.87 -16.82 14.61
CA ALA A 104 -6.34 -17.61 15.75
C ALA A 104 -6.16 -16.91 17.12
N THR A 105 -5.35 -15.85 17.19
CA THR A 105 -5.08 -15.07 18.40
C THR A 105 -5.95 -13.81 18.49
N GLY A 106 -6.58 -13.39 17.39
CA GLY A 106 -7.50 -12.26 17.34
C GLY A 106 -7.23 -11.31 16.16
N PRO A 107 -7.78 -10.09 16.22
CA PRO A 107 -7.59 -9.09 15.18
C PRO A 107 -6.12 -8.66 15.02
N ILE A 108 -5.69 -8.51 13.77
CA ILE A 108 -4.34 -8.05 13.42
C ILE A 108 -4.39 -6.57 13.07
N VAL A 109 -3.88 -5.72 13.95
CA VAL A 109 -3.75 -4.28 13.73
C VAL A 109 -2.43 -3.92 13.05
N ARG A 110 -2.28 -2.64 12.68
CA ARG A 110 -1.08 -2.08 12.03
C ARG A 110 -0.82 -2.63 10.64
N LEU A 111 -1.90 -2.95 9.92
CA LEU A 111 -1.85 -3.22 8.49
C LEU A 111 -1.34 -1.97 7.77
N ASN A 112 -0.21 -2.08 7.08
CA ASN A 112 0.44 -0.98 6.40
C ASN A 112 0.42 -1.21 4.88
N GLU A 113 1.56 -1.19 4.19
CA GLU A 113 1.60 -1.42 2.74
C GLU A 113 0.93 -2.75 2.35
N LEU A 114 0.20 -2.70 1.23
CA LEU A 114 -0.57 -3.82 0.70
C LEU A 114 -0.09 -4.19 -0.70
N GLU A 115 -0.14 -5.48 -1.04
CA GLU A 115 -0.04 -5.95 -2.42
C GLU A 115 -0.96 -7.14 -2.65
N TYR A 116 -1.65 -7.18 -3.79
CA TYR A 116 -2.52 -8.31 -4.14
C TYR A 116 -1.76 -9.34 -4.99
N ILE A 117 -1.58 -10.54 -4.44
CA ILE A 117 -0.76 -11.60 -5.05
C ILE A 117 -1.52 -12.91 -4.97
N ASP A 118 -1.77 -13.52 -6.14
CA ASP A 118 -2.36 -14.86 -6.28
C ASP A 118 -3.64 -15.09 -5.46
N GLY A 119 -4.54 -14.09 -5.43
CA GLY A 119 -5.82 -14.19 -4.74
C GLY A 119 -5.81 -13.75 -3.27
N ALA A 120 -4.65 -13.32 -2.75
CA ALA A 120 -4.48 -12.89 -1.36
C ALA A 120 -3.97 -11.46 -1.27
N VAL A 121 -4.32 -10.77 -0.18
CA VAL A 121 -3.73 -9.48 0.18
C VAL A 121 -2.54 -9.73 1.08
N TRP A 122 -1.37 -9.31 0.64
CA TRP A 122 -0.15 -9.33 1.43
C TRP A 122 -0.02 -7.98 2.12
N ALA A 123 0.14 -7.98 3.44
CA ALA A 123 0.20 -6.74 4.23
C ALA A 123 1.45 -6.69 5.09
N ASN A 124 2.25 -5.62 4.98
CA ASN A 124 3.26 -5.31 5.99
C ASN A 124 2.56 -5.04 7.33
N ILE A 125 3.12 -5.55 8.44
CA ILE A 125 2.68 -5.20 9.79
C ILE A 125 3.65 -4.18 10.38
N TRP A 126 3.22 -2.93 10.53
CA TRP A 126 4.08 -1.83 10.95
C TRP A 126 4.75 -2.09 12.31
N GLN A 127 6.04 -1.71 12.38
CA GLN A 127 6.97 -2.00 13.49
C GLN A 127 7.30 -3.50 13.69
N THR A 128 7.13 -4.32 12.66
CA THR A 128 7.55 -5.73 12.67
C THR A 128 8.29 -6.08 11.38
N ASN A 129 8.94 -7.26 11.36
CA ASN A 129 9.52 -7.84 10.14
C ASN A 129 8.60 -8.89 9.52
N ARG A 130 7.28 -8.77 9.70
CA ARG A 130 6.33 -9.77 9.20
C ARG A 130 5.43 -9.19 8.11
N ILE A 131 5.09 -10.07 7.16
CA ILE A 131 4.05 -9.85 6.17
C ILE A 131 2.95 -10.88 6.41
N ALA A 132 1.71 -10.43 6.52
CA ALA A 132 0.54 -11.29 6.62
C ALA A 132 0.01 -11.62 5.22
N ILE A 133 -0.34 -12.88 4.98
CA ILE A 133 -1.04 -13.33 3.76
C ILE A 133 -2.52 -13.50 4.12
N ILE A 134 -3.35 -12.58 3.64
CA ILE A 134 -4.75 -12.41 4.08
C ILE A 134 -5.69 -12.87 2.97
N ASP A 135 -6.67 -13.69 3.32
CA ASP A 135 -7.81 -13.97 2.45
C ASP A 135 -8.76 -12.76 2.43
N PRO A 136 -8.90 -12.06 1.29
CA PRO A 136 -9.73 -10.85 1.20
C PRO A 136 -11.23 -11.14 1.24
N THR A 137 -11.65 -12.41 1.16
CA THR A 137 -13.07 -12.77 1.26
C THR A 137 -13.50 -13.01 2.71
N THR A 138 -12.57 -13.43 3.56
CA THR A 138 -12.88 -13.84 4.95
C THR A 138 -12.17 -13.02 6.02
N GLY A 139 -11.09 -12.32 5.68
CA GLY A 139 -10.21 -11.61 6.63
C GLY A 139 -9.27 -12.52 7.41
N TRP A 140 -9.23 -13.83 7.12
CA TRP A 140 -8.32 -14.73 7.81
C TRP A 140 -6.90 -14.63 7.27
N VAL A 141 -5.93 -14.55 8.18
CA VAL A 141 -4.52 -14.71 7.85
C VAL A 141 -4.22 -16.20 7.62
N ASN A 142 -3.92 -16.55 6.37
CA ASN A 142 -3.60 -17.91 5.94
C ASN A 142 -2.11 -18.23 6.02
N GLY A 143 -1.26 -17.22 6.16
CA GLY A 143 0.17 -17.40 6.22
C GLY A 143 0.89 -16.16 6.74
N TRP A 144 2.13 -16.38 7.18
CA TRP A 144 3.04 -15.35 7.63
C TRP A 144 4.37 -15.52 6.92
N ILE A 145 4.93 -14.41 6.44
CA ILE A 145 6.31 -14.35 5.95
C ILE A 145 7.13 -13.63 6.99
N ASP A 146 8.17 -14.29 7.48
CA ASP A 146 9.13 -13.70 8.42
C ASP A 146 10.35 -13.19 7.64
N MET A 147 10.51 -11.88 7.60
CA MET A 147 11.61 -11.18 6.93
C MET A 147 12.75 -10.86 7.91
N SER A 148 12.71 -11.42 9.12
CA SER A 148 13.79 -11.28 10.09
C SER A 148 15.13 -11.74 9.49
N GLY A 149 16.13 -10.88 9.54
CA GLY A 149 17.45 -11.16 8.97
C GLY A 149 17.65 -10.68 7.53
N ILE A 150 16.67 -10.04 6.90
CA ILE A 150 16.87 -9.43 5.56
C ILE A 150 17.97 -8.34 5.58
N LEU A 151 18.15 -7.66 6.70
CA LEU A 151 19.23 -6.69 6.92
C LEU A 151 20.52 -7.33 7.47
N ALA A 152 20.65 -8.65 7.51
CA ALA A 152 21.85 -9.29 8.03
C ALA A 152 23.08 -8.89 7.21
N GLY A 153 24.09 -8.32 7.88
CA GLY A 153 25.30 -7.81 7.24
C GLY A 153 25.18 -6.37 6.71
N VAL A 154 24.03 -5.72 6.87
CA VAL A 154 23.86 -4.28 6.65
C VAL A 154 24.16 -3.52 7.95
N GLU A 155 24.95 -2.45 7.86
CA GLU A 155 25.17 -1.57 9.00
C GLU A 155 23.88 -0.78 9.29
N ILE A 156 23.24 -1.08 10.42
CA ILE A 156 22.01 -0.38 10.84
C ILE A 156 22.39 1.02 11.34
N THR A 157 22.14 2.03 10.51
CA THR A 157 22.29 3.44 10.85
C THR A 157 20.95 4.03 11.32
N SER A 158 20.98 5.24 11.88
CA SER A 158 19.75 5.96 12.26
C SER A 158 18.86 6.38 11.08
N SER A 159 19.31 6.15 9.83
CA SER A 159 18.53 6.41 8.61
C SER A 159 17.80 5.18 8.09
N ILE A 160 18.03 4.00 8.68
CA ILE A 160 17.29 2.78 8.32
C ILE A 160 16.05 2.71 9.20
N ASP A 161 14.89 2.77 8.54
CA ASP A 161 13.58 2.68 9.18
C ASP A 161 13.03 1.24 9.05
N VAL A 162 11.75 1.05 9.36
CA VAL A 162 11.07 -0.25 9.38
C VAL A 162 10.85 -0.84 7.98
N LEU A 163 10.63 -2.16 7.93
CA LEU A 163 10.19 -2.87 6.73
C LEU A 163 8.83 -2.31 6.24
N ASN A 164 8.79 -1.83 5.00
CA ASN A 164 7.56 -1.41 4.31
C ASN A 164 7.80 -1.41 2.78
N GLY A 165 6.78 -1.80 2.01
CA GLY A 165 6.87 -1.89 0.55
C GLY A 165 6.83 -3.34 0.08
N ILE A 166 5.78 -3.70 -0.67
CA ILE A 166 5.64 -4.97 -1.40
C ILE A 166 5.17 -4.61 -2.80
N ALA A 167 5.78 -5.21 -3.83
CA ALA A 167 5.37 -5.04 -5.21
C ALA A 167 5.49 -6.39 -5.91
N HIS A 168 4.59 -6.67 -6.86
CA HIS A 168 4.58 -7.91 -7.61
C HIS A 168 4.51 -7.64 -9.12
N ASP A 169 5.37 -8.32 -9.88
CA ASP A 169 5.30 -8.39 -11.34
C ASP A 169 4.60 -9.70 -11.75
N PRO A 170 3.30 -9.68 -12.09
CA PRO A 170 2.57 -10.88 -12.46
C PRO A 170 3.06 -11.51 -13.78
N ALA A 171 3.79 -10.77 -14.63
CA ALA A 171 4.31 -11.31 -15.88
C ALA A 171 5.54 -12.20 -15.65
N THR A 172 6.32 -11.92 -14.62
CA THR A 172 7.55 -12.67 -14.30
C THR A 172 7.47 -13.46 -12.98
N GLY A 173 6.45 -13.21 -12.16
CA GLY A 173 6.30 -13.75 -10.81
C GLY A 173 7.34 -13.21 -9.82
N ARG A 174 7.85 -12.01 -10.07
CA ARG A 174 8.85 -11.33 -9.23
C ARG A 174 8.19 -10.47 -8.17
#